data_AF-A0A1V9Z5W2-F1
#
_entry.id   AF-A0A1V9Z5W2-F1
#
_cell.length_a   1.000
_cell.length_b   1.000
_cell.length_c   1.000
_cell.angle_alpha   90.00
_cell.angle_beta   90.00
_cell.angle_gamma   90.00
#
_symmetry.space_group_name_H-M   'P 1'
#
loop_
_entity.id
_entity.type
_entity.pdbx_description
1 polymer ?
#
loop_
_entity_poly.entity_id
_entity_poly.type
_entity_poly.pdbx_seq_one_letter_code
_entity_poly.pdbx_strand_id
1 'polypeptide(L)'
;MAAVDYSQTALYRFLYTCVFPVLAALFAWSVQGQEHLPKDKSKRILFIGYHTTHNWDLLLTGMSLKDALDGESPIGLMHRTLVTVHPWLRQLGCIQGTKANAMNMYNSGHRACMVIPGGAEEAIAGFENAYTVNWKSSSGRVRTGFAELAIDADAVIIPVVIQNAQEMYFNPVFFLMNITGISRAYDALLAMPYGVGWLFLQLKFVLWITVTFLASIPMPVKSTLKIGVPVAPEANETPAALAQRAASAYEAFLHRADRLPRDPDKKILFIGYHSNHNWDIMMMGMGIKDALGEVPIGLIHRGIIACHPWLRWMGCIPGTRADALAAYAAGHRACVVIPGGAEEAVAGFENAYKVDWKSTSGRARTGFAELAIEADAVVVPVVVQNLQEMCFNPIFYLCNVTGISRGYDVLMRLPYGIGWLFWQLKGVLWLTLNCGTSIPLPVRATLQLGPALRQKRGETAANFAKRVERKYAQLLARANPGGLNYSRALRQRFVRSSKSV
;
A
#
# COMPACT_ATOMS: atom_id res chain seq x y z
N MET A 1 22.03 23.97 29.20
CA MET A 1 22.61 22.60 29.07
C MET A 1 22.67 22.28 27.60
N ALA A 2 23.78 21.73 27.11
CA ALA A 2 23.84 21.25 25.73
C ALA A 2 22.89 20.05 25.55
N ALA A 3 22.22 19.96 24.40
CA ALA A 3 21.41 18.80 24.03
C ALA A 3 22.23 17.51 24.18
N VAL A 4 21.63 16.47 24.79
CA VAL A 4 22.26 15.15 24.83
C VAL A 4 22.11 14.53 23.45
N ASP A 5 23.23 14.36 22.74
CA ASP A 5 23.21 13.67 21.46
C ASP A 5 23.17 12.15 21.66
N TYR A 6 21.95 11.60 21.68
CA TYR A 6 21.70 10.17 21.80
C TYR A 6 22.30 9.33 20.66
N SER A 7 22.61 9.96 19.51
CA SER A 7 23.24 9.25 18.39
C SER A 7 24.69 8.83 18.68
N GLN A 8 25.29 9.39 19.74
CA GLN A 8 26.63 9.06 20.19
C GLN A 8 26.69 7.85 21.13
N THR A 9 25.56 7.33 21.59
CA THR A 9 25.57 6.15 22.48
C THR A 9 26.04 4.90 21.73
N ALA A 10 26.71 3.99 22.44
CA ALA A 10 27.22 2.75 21.83
C ALA A 10 26.10 1.91 21.21
N LEU A 11 24.95 1.80 21.88
CA LEU A 11 23.80 1.05 21.37
C LEU A 11 23.21 1.71 20.12
N TYR A 12 23.02 3.03 20.11
CA TYR A 12 22.50 3.73 18.93
C TYR A 12 23.44 3.53 17.73
N ARG A 13 24.74 3.75 17.93
CA ARG A 13 25.75 3.56 16.89
C ARG A 13 25.72 2.13 16.34
N PHE A 14 25.73 1.11 17.20
CA PHE A 14 25.64 -0.28 16.78
C PHE A 14 24.37 -0.56 15.95
N LEU A 15 23.20 -0.14 16.44
CA LEU A 15 21.95 -0.33 15.69
C LEU A 15 21.99 0.40 14.34
N TYR A 16 22.49 1.64 14.30
CA TYR A 16 22.53 2.44 13.08
C TYR A 16 23.57 1.96 12.07
N THR A 17 24.76 1.52 12.51
CA THR A 17 25.84 1.12 11.60
C THR A 17 25.80 -0.36 11.21
N CYS A 18 25.26 -1.22 12.06
CA CYS A 18 25.29 -2.67 11.85
C CYS A 18 23.91 -3.25 11.54
N VAL A 19 22.87 -2.88 12.29
CA VAL A 19 21.54 -3.49 12.17
C VAL A 19 20.71 -2.81 11.08
N PHE A 20 20.66 -1.47 11.08
CA PHE A 20 19.86 -0.68 10.15
C PHE A 20 20.18 -0.97 8.68
N PRO A 21 21.45 -1.05 8.22
CA PRO A 21 21.75 -1.35 6.82
C PRO A 21 21.30 -2.75 6.39
N VAL A 22 21.40 -3.75 7.29
CA VAL A 22 20.95 -5.12 7.05
C VAL A 22 19.43 -5.16 6.89
N LEU A 23 18.70 -4.52 7.80
CA LEU A 23 17.24 -4.42 7.71
C LEU A 23 16.81 -3.61 6.49
N ALA A 24 17.49 -2.50 6.20
CA ALA A 24 17.21 -1.68 5.03
C ALA A 24 17.38 -2.49 3.73
N ALA A 25 18.42 -3.32 3.63
CA ALA A 25 18.60 -4.22 2.51
C ALA A 25 17.51 -5.30 2.45
N LEU A 26 17.23 -5.96 3.58
CA LEU A 26 16.22 -7.03 3.67
C LEU A 26 14.83 -6.54 3.26
N PHE A 27 14.47 -5.33 3.68
CA PHE A 27 13.18 -4.71 3.38
C PHE A 27 13.19 -3.82 2.15
N ALA A 28 14.24 -3.83 1.33
CA ALA A 28 14.41 -2.88 0.21
C ALA A 28 13.94 -1.46 0.57
N TRP A 29 14.37 -0.99 1.74
CA TRP A 29 13.85 0.16 2.45
C TRP A 29 14.09 1.44 1.65
N SER A 30 13.10 2.34 1.67
CA SER A 30 13.17 3.61 0.96
C SER A 30 12.44 4.70 1.74
N VAL A 31 12.82 5.95 1.48
CA VAL A 31 12.20 7.13 2.08
C VAL A 31 11.64 8.01 0.98
N GLN A 32 10.42 8.52 1.16
CA GLN A 32 9.74 9.44 0.24
C GLN A 32 9.16 10.63 1.02
N GLY A 33 9.07 11.80 0.39
CA GLY A 33 8.48 12.99 0.99
C GLY A 33 9.45 13.80 1.87
N GLN A 34 10.77 13.59 1.73
CA GLN A 34 11.77 14.38 2.46
C GLN A 34 11.66 15.88 2.15
N GLU A 35 11.19 16.22 0.95
CA GLU A 35 10.89 17.58 0.51
C GLU A 35 9.83 18.30 1.36
N HIS A 36 9.04 17.56 2.15
CA HIS A 36 8.05 18.11 3.07
C HIS A 36 8.65 18.57 4.41
N LEU A 37 9.89 18.20 4.72
CA LEU A 37 10.53 18.60 5.98
C LEU A 37 10.85 20.11 5.97
N PRO A 38 10.60 20.83 7.07
CA PRO A 38 11.01 22.23 7.19
C PRO A 38 12.51 22.39 6.97
N LYS A 39 12.89 23.26 6.03
CA LYS A 39 14.29 23.62 5.77
C LYS A 39 14.88 24.53 6.85
N ASP A 40 14.02 25.31 7.50
CA ASP A 40 14.39 26.15 8.63
C ASP A 40 14.65 25.27 9.87
N LYS A 41 15.92 25.17 10.26
CA LYS A 41 16.34 24.35 11.41
C LYS A 41 15.85 24.88 12.76
N SER A 42 15.35 26.12 12.83
CA SER A 42 14.72 26.66 14.03
C SER A 42 13.31 26.10 14.26
N LYS A 43 12.68 25.55 13.22
CA LYS A 43 11.33 25.00 13.32
C LYS A 43 11.33 23.67 14.07
N ARG A 44 10.53 23.62 15.12
CA ARG A 44 10.26 22.40 15.89
C ARG A 44 9.31 21.50 15.12
N ILE A 45 9.55 20.21 15.21
CA ILE A 45 8.84 19.17 14.48
C ILE A 45 8.29 18.16 15.49
N LEU A 46 7.01 17.81 15.33
CA LEU A 46 6.39 16.69 15.99
C LEU A 46 5.95 15.67 14.95
N PHE A 47 6.68 14.57 14.83
CA PHE A 47 6.27 13.46 13.98
C PHE A 47 5.14 12.69 14.64
N ILE A 48 4.08 12.43 13.87
CA ILE A 48 2.99 11.52 14.28
C ILE A 48 2.93 10.32 13.35
N GLY A 49 2.83 9.12 13.91
CA GLY A 49 2.75 7.88 13.15
C GLY A 49 1.74 6.91 13.74
N TYR A 50 1.63 5.75 13.11
CA TYR A 50 0.96 4.57 13.65
C TYR A 50 1.99 3.58 14.20
N HIS A 51 1.55 2.68 15.07
CA HIS A 51 2.31 1.56 15.58
C HIS A 51 1.98 0.30 14.79
N THR A 52 3.00 -0.46 14.41
CA THR A 52 2.75 -1.84 13.99
C THR A 52 2.58 -2.76 15.18
N THR A 53 2.23 -4.02 14.90
CA THR A 53 2.20 -5.09 15.92
C THR A 53 3.60 -5.50 16.40
N HIS A 54 4.65 -4.92 15.82
CA HIS A 54 6.05 -5.07 16.22
C HIS A 54 6.67 -3.69 16.50
N ASN A 55 7.90 -3.64 17.03
CA ASN A 55 8.57 -2.37 17.38
C ASN A 55 9.62 -1.91 16.35
N TRP A 56 9.81 -2.67 15.28
CA TRP A 56 10.84 -2.40 14.27
C TRP A 56 10.51 -1.21 13.35
N ASP A 57 9.23 -0.87 13.23
CA ASP A 57 8.72 0.32 12.55
C ASP A 57 9.31 1.60 13.18
N LEU A 58 9.32 1.68 14.50
CA LEU A 58 9.89 2.79 15.27
C LEU A 58 11.40 2.92 15.05
N LEU A 59 12.14 1.81 15.09
CA LEU A 59 13.58 1.81 14.88
C LEU A 59 13.94 2.31 13.47
N LEU A 60 13.36 1.71 12.42
CA LEU A 60 13.66 2.11 11.05
C LEU A 60 13.22 3.55 10.76
N THR A 61 12.09 3.98 11.33
CA THR A 61 11.62 5.37 11.21
C THR A 61 12.60 6.33 11.86
N GLY A 62 12.97 6.11 13.12
CA GLY A 62 13.90 6.98 13.83
C GLY A 62 15.25 7.13 13.13
N MET A 63 15.83 6.01 12.67
CA MET A 63 17.10 6.00 11.94
C MET A 63 16.98 6.70 10.57
N SER A 64 15.89 6.48 9.84
CA SER A 64 15.66 7.16 8.54
C SER A 64 15.41 8.65 8.70
N LEU A 65 14.72 9.06 9.77
CA LEU A 65 14.49 10.46 10.09
C LEU A 65 15.78 11.16 10.50
N LYS A 66 16.70 10.47 11.20
CA LYS A 66 18.04 10.99 11.46
C LYS A 66 18.72 11.41 10.15
N ASP A 67 18.67 10.57 9.13
CA ASP A 67 19.29 10.87 7.83
C ASP A 67 18.57 12.00 7.11
N ALA A 68 17.24 12.02 7.17
CA ALA A 68 16.43 13.08 6.57
C ALA A 68 16.54 14.44 7.30
N LEU A 69 17.04 14.46 8.54
CA LEU A 69 17.22 15.64 9.38
C LEU A 69 18.69 16.04 9.52
N ASP A 70 19.54 15.69 8.55
CA ASP A 70 20.98 16.01 8.53
C ASP A 70 21.76 15.49 9.75
N GLY A 71 21.42 14.29 10.25
CA GLY A 71 22.08 13.66 11.38
C GLY A 71 21.40 13.86 12.73
N GLU A 72 20.37 14.71 12.81
CA GLU A 72 19.62 14.95 14.05
C GLU A 72 18.60 13.85 14.32
N SER A 73 18.75 13.11 15.41
CA SER A 73 17.85 12.01 15.76
C SER A 73 16.58 12.52 16.45
N PRO A 74 15.38 12.07 16.04
CA PRO A 74 14.15 12.44 16.73
C PRO A 74 14.07 11.80 18.12
N ILE A 75 13.50 12.53 19.08
CA ILE A 75 13.24 12.03 20.43
C ILE A 75 11.94 11.21 20.44
N GLY A 76 12.02 9.94 20.85
CA GLY A 76 10.85 9.06 20.95
C GLY A 76 10.05 9.31 22.23
N LEU A 77 8.77 9.67 22.12
CA LEU A 77 7.87 9.84 23.25
C LEU A 77 7.11 8.53 23.52
N MET A 78 7.48 7.84 24.61
CA MET A 78 7.02 6.46 24.88
C MET A 78 6.23 6.31 26.18
N HIS A 79 5.46 5.22 26.26
CA HIS A 79 4.68 4.89 27.44
C HIS A 79 5.56 4.74 28.70
N ARG A 80 5.09 5.23 29.85
CA ARG A 80 5.87 5.26 31.12
C ARG A 80 6.39 3.88 31.50
N THR A 81 5.50 2.88 31.55
CA THR A 81 5.86 1.51 31.94
C THR A 81 6.99 0.98 31.05
N LEU A 82 6.93 1.27 29.75
CA LEU A 82 7.89 0.78 28.77
C LEU A 82 9.30 1.33 29.02
N VAL A 83 9.42 2.64 29.23
CA VAL A 83 10.70 3.28 29.53
C VAL A 83 11.25 2.86 30.91
N THR A 84 10.36 2.56 31.87
CA THR A 84 10.76 2.06 33.20
C THR A 84 11.30 0.63 33.15
N VAL A 85 10.62 -0.28 32.45
CA VAL A 85 11.03 -1.70 32.39
C VAL A 85 12.15 -1.97 31.38
N HIS A 86 12.34 -1.09 30.40
CA HIS A 86 13.38 -1.20 29.38
C HIS A 86 14.26 0.06 29.35
N PRO A 87 15.14 0.26 30.36
CA PRO A 87 15.95 1.47 30.47
C PRO A 87 16.92 1.67 29.30
N TRP A 88 17.25 0.62 28.54
CA TRP A 88 18.06 0.71 27.32
C TRP A 88 17.42 1.57 26.23
N LEU A 89 16.08 1.74 26.23
CA LEU A 89 15.38 2.65 25.32
C LEU A 89 15.86 4.10 25.43
N ARG A 90 16.32 4.52 26.63
CA ARG A 90 16.90 5.86 26.82
C ARG A 90 18.18 6.06 26.04
N GLN A 91 18.95 5.00 25.79
CA GLN A 91 20.15 5.08 24.96
C GLN A 91 19.80 5.36 23.48
N LEU A 92 18.56 5.07 23.08
CA LEU A 92 18.03 5.38 21.75
C LEU A 92 17.33 6.74 21.67
N GLY A 93 17.40 7.57 22.72
CA GLY A 93 16.69 8.85 22.78
C GLY A 93 15.19 8.72 23.06
N CYS A 94 14.73 7.57 23.56
CA CYS A 94 13.34 7.39 23.96
C CYS A 94 13.15 7.80 25.43
N ILE A 95 12.16 8.66 25.66
CA ILE A 95 11.82 9.21 26.97
C ILE A 95 10.34 8.98 27.30
N GLN A 96 9.97 9.18 28.56
CA GLN A 96 8.55 9.13 28.95
C GLN A 96 7.80 10.26 28.24
N GLY A 97 6.75 9.89 27.49
CA GLY A 97 5.92 10.78 26.69
C GLY A 97 5.00 11.66 27.53
N THR A 98 5.55 12.68 28.18
CA THR A 98 4.80 13.77 28.81
C THR A 98 5.10 15.07 28.07
N LYS A 99 4.13 15.99 28.06
CA LYS A 99 4.31 17.34 27.49
C LYS A 99 5.52 18.05 28.11
N ALA A 100 5.67 17.98 29.43
CA ALA A 100 6.80 18.57 30.15
C ALA A 100 8.15 18.03 29.67
N ASN A 101 8.28 16.70 29.50
CA ASN A 101 9.54 16.12 29.03
C ASN A 101 9.84 16.49 27.57
N ALA A 102 8.82 16.50 26.70
CA ALA A 102 8.99 16.92 25.31
C ALA A 102 9.41 18.40 25.22
N MET A 103 8.77 19.29 25.98
CA MET A 103 9.15 20.70 26.07
C MET A 103 10.58 20.88 26.59
N ASN A 104 10.99 20.10 27.58
CA ASN A 104 12.38 20.12 28.06
C ASN A 104 13.36 19.73 26.96
N MET A 105 13.03 18.76 26.10
CA MET A 105 13.90 18.41 24.98
C MET A 105 13.96 19.51 23.91
N TYR A 106 12.82 20.10 23.54
CA TYR A 106 12.76 21.24 22.64
C TYR A 106 13.57 22.43 23.16
N ASN A 107 13.48 22.73 24.46
CA ASN A 107 14.21 23.82 25.10
C ASN A 107 15.71 23.52 25.27
N SER A 108 16.09 22.24 25.27
CA SER A 108 17.49 21.81 25.32
C SER A 108 18.17 21.82 23.95
N GLY A 109 17.45 22.14 22.88
CA GLY A 109 17.99 22.27 21.52
C GLY A 109 17.64 21.13 20.56
N HIS A 110 16.86 20.12 20.99
CA HIS A 110 16.33 19.13 20.04
C HIS A 110 15.22 19.76 19.21
N ARG A 111 15.25 19.60 17.88
CA ARG A 111 14.18 20.14 17.03
C ARG A 111 13.05 19.15 16.75
N ALA A 112 13.27 17.84 16.95
CA ALA A 112 12.31 16.80 16.54
C ALA A 112 11.93 15.86 17.70
N CYS A 113 10.63 15.70 17.91
CA CYS A 113 10.06 14.62 18.71
C CYS A 113 9.18 13.72 17.83
N MET A 114 8.96 12.48 18.25
CA MET A 114 8.09 11.52 17.59
C MET A 114 7.12 10.91 18.60
N VAL A 115 5.84 10.85 18.24
CA VAL A 115 4.79 10.23 19.05
C VAL A 115 3.89 9.38 18.17
N ILE A 116 3.36 8.30 18.72
CA ILE A 116 2.27 7.54 18.12
C ILE A 116 1.01 7.86 18.91
N PRO A 117 0.04 8.60 18.34
CA PRO A 117 -1.16 9.01 19.07
C PRO A 117 -1.94 7.83 19.66
N GLY A 118 -2.16 6.75 18.89
CA GLY A 118 -2.84 5.55 19.41
C GLY A 118 -2.07 4.80 20.49
N GLY A 119 -0.75 5.03 20.57
CA GLY A 119 0.12 4.54 21.61
C GLY A 119 0.15 3.02 21.72
N ALA A 120 0.32 2.52 22.94
CA ALA A 120 0.45 1.09 23.18
C ALA A 120 -0.85 0.31 22.90
N GLU A 121 -2.02 0.93 23.06
CA GLU A 121 -3.33 0.32 22.75
C GLU A 121 -3.39 -0.12 21.27
N GLU A 122 -2.84 0.68 20.36
CA GLU A 122 -2.75 0.37 18.93
C GLU A 122 -1.83 -0.81 18.65
N ALA A 123 -0.67 -0.85 19.30
CA ALA A 123 0.34 -1.90 19.11
C ALA A 123 -0.18 -3.31 19.50
N ILE A 124 -1.12 -3.38 20.46
CA ILE A 124 -1.70 -4.63 20.96
C ILE A 124 -3.10 -4.94 20.38
N ALA A 125 -3.61 -4.10 19.48
CA ALA A 125 -4.93 -4.26 18.86
C ALA A 125 -4.99 -5.39 17.82
N GLY A 126 -3.84 -6.02 17.53
CA GLY A 126 -3.76 -7.16 16.61
C GLY A 126 -3.73 -6.77 15.14
N PHE A 127 -3.57 -7.76 14.27
CA PHE A 127 -3.41 -7.57 12.83
C PHE A 127 -4.70 -7.08 12.14
N GLU A 128 -5.87 -7.27 12.75
CA GLU A 128 -7.16 -6.79 12.24
C GLU A 128 -7.24 -5.25 12.24
N ASN A 129 -6.46 -4.60 13.10
CA ASN A 129 -6.34 -3.14 13.18
C ASN A 129 -5.07 -2.62 12.48
N ALA A 130 -4.45 -3.43 11.63
CA ALA A 130 -3.30 -3.02 10.83
C ALA A 130 -3.62 -1.78 10.00
N TYR A 131 -2.68 -0.83 9.95
CA TYR A 131 -2.82 0.41 9.18
C TYR A 131 -4.01 1.27 9.61
N THR A 132 -4.30 1.32 10.90
CA THR A 132 -5.27 2.25 11.49
C THR A 132 -4.60 3.03 12.60
N VAL A 133 -5.08 4.25 12.87
CA VAL A 133 -4.66 5.02 14.05
C VAL A 133 -5.82 5.19 15.02
N ASN A 134 -5.58 4.84 16.28
CA ASN A 134 -6.56 5.00 17.35
C ASN A 134 -6.55 6.43 17.90
N TRP A 135 -7.32 7.31 17.26
CA TRP A 135 -7.47 8.72 17.66
C TRP A 135 -8.29 8.93 18.95
N LYS A 136 -8.96 7.88 19.43
CA LYS A 136 -9.67 7.84 20.71
C LYS A 136 -9.05 6.78 21.60
N SER A 137 -9.04 7.00 22.91
CA SER A 137 -8.69 5.97 23.87
C SER A 137 -9.81 4.94 24.03
N SER A 138 -9.47 3.79 24.61
CA SER A 138 -10.45 2.81 25.11
C SER A 138 -11.56 3.40 26.00
N SER A 139 -11.30 4.51 26.70
CA SER A 139 -12.31 5.25 27.48
C SER A 139 -13.18 6.21 26.64
N GLY A 140 -13.02 6.24 25.31
CA GLY A 140 -13.75 7.12 24.40
C GLY A 140 -13.22 8.56 24.29
N ARG A 141 -12.18 8.91 25.07
CA ARG A 141 -11.59 10.25 25.07
C ARG A 141 -10.79 10.48 23.79
N VAL A 142 -11.04 11.60 23.12
CA VAL A 142 -10.22 12.04 21.97
C VAL A 142 -8.81 12.36 22.46
N ARG A 143 -7.80 11.83 21.76
CA ARG A 143 -6.40 12.02 22.11
C ARG A 143 -5.92 13.38 21.58
N THR A 144 -5.85 14.39 22.44
CA THR A 144 -5.45 15.77 22.08
C THR A 144 -4.04 16.14 22.52
N GLY A 145 -3.39 15.35 23.38
CA GLY A 145 -2.12 15.74 24.01
C GLY A 145 -0.98 16.03 23.03
N PHE A 146 -0.94 15.40 21.86
CA PHE A 146 0.05 15.71 20.82
C PHE A 146 -0.21 17.08 20.18
N ALA A 147 -1.47 17.47 19.99
CA ALA A 147 -1.85 18.78 19.47
C ALA A 147 -1.61 19.88 20.50
N GLU A 148 -1.89 19.62 21.77
CA GLU A 148 -1.54 20.51 22.89
C GLU A 148 -0.03 20.76 22.95
N LEU A 149 0.78 19.71 22.76
CA LEU A 149 2.25 19.85 22.68
C LEU A 149 2.65 20.68 21.46
N ALA A 150 2.06 20.42 20.29
CA ALA A 150 2.40 21.13 19.06
C ALA A 150 2.12 22.64 19.15
N ILE A 151 0.97 23.03 19.73
CA ILE A 151 0.62 24.43 19.96
C ILE A 151 1.62 25.09 20.92
N ASP A 152 1.84 24.51 22.10
CA ASP A 152 2.75 25.09 23.11
C ASP A 152 4.20 25.16 22.65
N ALA A 153 4.63 24.21 21.82
CA ALA A 153 6.00 24.16 21.33
C ALA A 153 6.23 25.03 20.09
N ASP A 154 5.18 25.60 19.46
CA ASP A 154 5.19 26.09 18.08
C ASP A 154 5.81 25.06 17.11
N ALA A 155 5.39 23.79 17.27
CA ALA A 155 5.89 22.69 16.46
C ALA A 155 4.92 22.37 15.32
N VAL A 156 5.47 22.14 14.12
CA VAL A 156 4.68 21.61 13.01
C VAL A 156 4.49 20.11 13.18
N ILE A 157 3.27 19.63 12.96
CA ILE A 157 2.96 18.20 12.99
C ILE A 157 3.28 17.62 11.62
N ILE A 158 4.08 16.55 11.56
CA ILE A 158 4.40 15.86 10.30
C ILE A 158 3.94 14.40 10.38
N PRO A 159 2.95 14.00 9.57
CA PRO A 159 2.51 12.60 9.55
C PRO A 159 3.56 11.72 8.87
N VAL A 160 3.89 10.59 9.49
CA VAL A 160 4.78 9.57 8.94
C VAL A 160 4.04 8.23 8.84
N VAL A 161 4.12 7.62 7.66
CA VAL A 161 3.49 6.33 7.38
C VAL A 161 4.54 5.43 6.79
N ILE A 162 4.76 4.28 7.41
CA ILE A 162 5.55 3.22 6.80
C ILE A 162 4.61 2.36 5.98
N GLN A 163 4.76 2.44 4.65
CA GLN A 163 4.13 1.50 3.75
C GLN A 163 4.79 0.13 3.95
N ASN A 164 3.96 -0.90 4.12
CA ASN A 164 4.33 -2.31 4.25
C ASN A 164 4.93 -2.71 5.61
N ALA A 165 4.71 -1.88 6.63
CA ALA A 165 5.34 -2.08 7.92
C ALA A 165 4.90 -3.37 8.60
N GLN A 166 3.59 -3.65 8.64
CA GLN A 166 3.05 -4.83 9.32
C GLN A 166 3.59 -6.15 8.76
N GLU A 167 3.89 -6.20 7.46
CA GLU A 167 4.41 -7.38 6.80
C GLU A 167 5.93 -7.51 6.94
N MET A 168 6.63 -6.56 7.57
CA MET A 168 8.07 -6.65 7.80
C MET A 168 8.42 -7.80 8.74
N TYR A 169 7.49 -8.21 9.61
CA TYR A 169 7.75 -9.26 10.59
C TYR A 169 6.57 -10.21 10.71
N PHE A 170 6.87 -11.50 10.68
CA PHE A 170 5.93 -12.56 10.99
C PHE A 170 6.19 -13.08 12.40
N ASN A 171 5.16 -13.13 13.23
CA ASN A 171 5.26 -13.70 14.57
C ASN A 171 4.51 -15.05 14.63
N PRO A 172 5.22 -16.19 14.57
CA PRO A 172 4.60 -17.52 14.60
C PRO A 172 3.86 -17.78 15.92
N VAL A 173 4.32 -17.24 17.05
CA VAL A 173 3.66 -17.41 18.35
C VAL A 173 2.29 -16.76 18.33
N PHE A 174 2.19 -15.52 17.86
CA PHE A 174 0.92 -14.81 17.77
C PHE A 174 0.00 -15.42 16.72
N PHE A 175 0.55 -15.85 15.58
CA PHE A 175 -0.20 -16.60 14.59
C PHE A 175 -0.83 -17.86 15.22
N LEU A 176 -0.04 -18.66 15.95
CA LEU A 176 -0.53 -19.84 16.65
C LEU A 176 -1.59 -19.50 17.71
N MET A 177 -1.37 -18.48 18.53
CA MET A 177 -2.34 -18.02 19.53
C MET A 177 -3.67 -17.58 18.90
N ASN A 178 -3.62 -16.96 17.73
CA ASN A 178 -4.82 -16.51 17.02
C ASN A 178 -5.61 -17.67 16.41
N ILE A 179 -4.94 -18.60 15.73
CA ILE A 179 -5.64 -19.75 15.10
C ILE A 179 -6.18 -20.73 16.15
N THR A 180 -5.51 -20.87 17.29
CA THR A 180 -5.96 -21.73 18.41
C THR A 180 -7.02 -21.05 19.29
N GLY A 181 -7.27 -19.75 19.10
CA GLY A 181 -8.24 -18.99 19.88
C GLY A 181 -7.77 -18.57 21.28
N ILE A 182 -6.49 -18.79 21.62
CA ILE A 182 -5.89 -18.33 22.87
C ILE A 182 -5.99 -16.80 22.99
N SER A 183 -5.86 -16.06 21.88
CA SER A 183 -6.03 -14.60 21.89
C SER A 183 -7.44 -14.18 22.36
N ARG A 184 -8.48 -14.86 21.87
CA ARG A 184 -9.87 -14.62 22.30
C ARG A 184 -10.09 -14.96 23.77
N ALA A 185 -9.48 -16.05 24.25
CA ALA A 185 -9.51 -16.38 25.67
C ALA A 185 -8.81 -15.30 26.52
N TYR A 186 -7.69 -14.75 26.03
CA TYR A 186 -6.99 -13.66 26.70
C TYR A 186 -7.81 -12.37 26.74
N ASP A 187 -8.54 -12.05 25.67
CA ASP A 187 -9.42 -10.88 25.64
C ASP A 187 -10.57 -10.99 26.67
N ALA A 188 -11.05 -12.21 26.94
CA ALA A 188 -11.97 -12.43 28.05
C ALA A 188 -11.34 -12.13 29.42
N LEU A 189 -10.04 -12.37 29.60
CA LEU A 189 -9.31 -11.97 30.81
C LEU A 189 -9.19 -10.44 30.92
N LEU A 190 -8.98 -9.75 29.80
CA LEU A 190 -8.92 -8.29 29.74
C LEU A 190 -10.26 -7.62 30.10
N ALA A 191 -11.37 -8.29 29.80
CA ALA A 191 -12.71 -7.82 30.14
C ALA A 191 -13.09 -8.02 31.63
N MET A 192 -12.25 -8.68 32.43
CA MET A 192 -12.60 -8.96 33.82
C MET A 192 -12.61 -7.70 34.72
N PRO A 193 -13.60 -7.60 35.63
CA PRO A 193 -13.74 -6.46 36.55
C PRO A 193 -12.67 -6.45 37.66
N TYR A 194 -12.79 -5.46 38.57
CA TYR A 194 -12.01 -5.35 39.81
C TYR A 194 -10.48 -5.23 39.62
N GLY A 195 -10.04 -4.63 38.52
CA GLY A 195 -8.62 -4.41 38.23
C GLY A 195 -7.88 -5.62 37.66
N VAL A 196 -8.54 -6.77 37.54
CA VAL A 196 -7.97 -7.97 36.91
C VAL A 196 -7.65 -7.70 35.44
N GLY A 197 -8.60 -7.13 34.69
CA GLY A 197 -8.38 -6.74 33.30
C GLY A 197 -7.21 -5.77 33.13
N TRP A 198 -7.03 -4.83 34.08
CA TRP A 198 -5.89 -3.91 34.07
C TRP A 198 -4.56 -4.62 34.31
N LEU A 199 -4.49 -5.57 35.25
CA LEU A 199 -3.29 -6.37 35.48
C LEU A 199 -2.91 -7.18 34.24
N PHE A 200 -3.88 -7.86 33.62
CA PHE A 200 -3.64 -8.60 32.37
C PHE A 200 -3.28 -7.65 31.22
N LEU A 201 -3.79 -6.43 31.17
CA LEU A 201 -3.35 -5.44 30.19
C LEU A 201 -1.86 -5.07 30.38
N GLN A 202 -1.42 -4.85 31.62
CA GLN A 202 0.01 -4.60 31.90
C GLN A 202 0.87 -5.81 31.53
N LEU A 203 0.42 -7.02 31.86
CA LEU A 203 1.10 -8.26 31.48
C LEU A 203 1.16 -8.42 29.96
N LYS A 204 0.08 -8.12 29.24
CA LYS A 204 0.02 -8.11 27.77
C LYS A 204 1.07 -7.17 27.20
N PHE A 205 1.26 -5.98 27.75
CA PHE A 205 2.31 -5.05 27.30
C PHE A 205 3.72 -5.61 27.47
N VAL A 206 4.03 -6.17 28.64
CA VAL A 206 5.37 -6.72 28.92
C VAL A 206 5.65 -7.96 28.08
N LEU A 207 4.67 -8.86 27.98
CA LEU A 207 4.76 -10.06 27.13
C LEU A 207 4.84 -9.68 25.67
N TRP A 208 4.04 -8.71 25.22
CA TRP A 208 4.07 -8.23 23.84
C TRP A 208 5.47 -7.77 23.48
N ILE A 209 6.08 -6.83 24.21
CA ILE A 209 7.41 -6.37 23.80
C ILE A 209 8.46 -7.48 23.89
N THR A 210 8.43 -8.31 24.94
CA THR A 210 9.45 -9.34 25.17
C THR A 210 9.33 -10.48 24.15
N VAL A 211 8.12 -10.97 23.90
CA VAL A 211 7.86 -12.09 22.99
C VAL A 211 7.86 -11.62 21.54
N THR A 212 7.28 -10.46 21.21
CA THR A 212 7.30 -9.99 19.82
C THR A 212 8.70 -9.68 19.35
N PHE A 213 9.54 -9.06 20.17
CA PHE A 213 10.87 -8.70 19.71
C PHE A 213 11.74 -9.94 19.44
N LEU A 214 11.60 -11.00 20.24
CA LEU A 214 12.40 -12.22 20.14
C LEU A 214 11.85 -13.26 19.16
N ALA A 215 10.53 -13.41 19.09
CA ALA A 215 9.89 -14.44 18.26
C ALA A 215 9.56 -13.98 16.85
N SER A 216 9.70 -12.68 16.53
CA SER A 216 9.37 -12.18 15.20
C SER A 216 10.46 -12.49 14.18
N ILE A 217 10.06 -13.14 13.09
CA ILE A 217 10.90 -13.48 11.95
C ILE A 217 10.79 -12.34 10.93
N PRO A 218 11.90 -11.69 10.55
CA PRO A 218 11.85 -10.63 9.55
C PRO A 218 11.53 -11.21 8.17
N MET A 219 10.60 -10.59 7.47
CA MET A 219 10.10 -11.03 6.17
C MET A 219 10.59 -10.09 5.06
N PRO A 220 11.18 -10.61 3.97
CA PRO A 220 11.68 -9.76 2.89
C PRO A 220 10.52 -9.12 2.13
N VAL A 221 10.19 -7.87 2.50
CA VAL A 221 9.15 -7.05 1.89
C VAL A 221 9.67 -5.65 1.64
N LYS A 222 9.46 -5.13 0.42
CA LYS A 222 9.77 -3.73 0.12
C LYS A 222 9.00 -2.82 1.08
N SER A 223 9.67 -1.96 1.83
CA SER A 223 9.03 -1.03 2.75
C SER A 223 9.44 0.40 2.46
N THR A 224 8.52 1.35 2.65
CA THR A 224 8.79 2.76 2.34
C THR A 224 8.27 3.64 3.46
N LEU A 225 9.17 4.36 4.14
CA LEU A 225 8.80 5.48 5.00
C LEU A 225 8.33 6.63 4.11
N LYS A 226 7.08 7.04 4.28
CA LYS A 226 6.51 8.21 3.65
C LYS A 226 6.35 9.32 4.68
N ILE A 227 6.88 10.48 4.36
CA ILE A 227 6.75 11.71 5.13
C ILE A 227 5.67 12.56 4.44
N GLY A 228 4.61 12.89 5.17
CA GLY A 228 3.48 13.66 4.63
C GLY A 228 3.68 15.16 4.77
N VAL A 229 2.67 15.91 4.32
CA VAL A 229 2.69 17.37 4.32
C VAL A 229 2.56 17.89 5.76
N PRO A 230 3.33 18.94 6.16
CA PRO A 230 3.24 19.49 7.50
C PRO A 230 1.87 20.11 7.80
N VAL A 231 1.39 19.93 9.01
CA VAL A 231 0.19 20.53 9.58
C VAL A 231 0.65 21.48 10.69
N ALA A 232 0.77 22.77 10.36
CA ALA A 232 1.14 23.81 11.32
C ALA A 232 -0.10 24.24 12.14
N PRO A 233 0.04 24.52 13.45
CA PRO A 233 -1.02 25.13 14.23
C PRO A 233 -1.48 26.48 13.64
N GLU A 234 -2.78 26.73 13.62
CA GLU A 234 -3.34 28.02 13.23
C GLU A 234 -3.45 28.98 14.44
N ALA A 235 -3.50 30.29 14.17
CA ALA A 235 -3.64 31.27 15.24
C ALA A 235 -4.97 31.05 16.00
N ASN A 236 -4.89 30.92 17.33
CA ASN A 236 -6.02 30.64 18.22
C ASN A 236 -6.71 29.28 17.98
N GLU A 237 -6.06 28.33 17.29
CA GLU A 237 -6.61 26.99 17.10
C GLU A 237 -6.65 26.22 18.43
N THR A 238 -7.80 25.61 18.73
CA THR A 238 -7.90 24.76 19.92
C THR A 238 -7.16 23.43 19.69
N PRO A 239 -6.64 22.78 20.74
CA PRO A 239 -5.99 21.47 20.58
C PRO A 239 -6.91 20.39 19.99
N ALA A 240 -8.21 20.45 20.24
CA ALA A 240 -9.18 19.54 19.66
C ALA A 240 -9.31 19.74 18.14
N ALA A 241 -9.37 21.01 17.68
CA ALA A 241 -9.44 21.34 16.26
C ALA A 241 -8.16 20.91 15.52
N LEU A 242 -6.98 21.20 16.09
CA LEU A 242 -5.70 20.77 15.52
C LEU A 242 -5.59 19.23 15.49
N ALA A 243 -6.00 18.54 16.55
CA ALA A 243 -5.99 17.08 16.59
C ALA A 243 -6.89 16.48 15.50
N GLN A 244 -8.09 17.03 15.28
CA GLN A 244 -9.00 16.58 14.24
C GLN A 244 -8.44 16.84 12.83
N ARG A 245 -7.83 18.01 12.61
CA ARG A 245 -7.21 18.36 11.32
C ARG A 245 -5.99 17.49 11.02
N ALA A 246 -5.14 17.26 12.02
CA ALA A 246 -4.00 16.35 11.91
C ALA A 246 -4.45 14.90 11.65
N ALA A 247 -5.49 14.41 12.34
CA ALA A 247 -6.07 13.10 12.09
C ALA A 247 -6.61 12.98 10.66
N SER A 248 -7.38 13.96 10.21
CA SER A 248 -7.94 13.98 8.84
C SER A 248 -6.85 14.00 7.77
N ALA A 249 -5.79 14.79 7.97
CA ALA A 249 -4.63 14.82 7.09
C ALA A 249 -3.87 13.49 7.08
N TYR A 250 -3.73 12.86 8.25
CA TYR A 250 -3.10 11.56 8.40
C TYR A 250 -3.89 10.46 7.69
N GLU A 251 -5.21 10.36 7.90
CA GLU A 251 -6.06 9.36 7.25
C GLU A 251 -6.04 9.51 5.72
N ALA A 252 -6.13 10.74 5.22
CA ALA A 252 -5.99 11.02 3.79
C ALA A 252 -4.63 10.58 3.25
N PHE A 253 -3.56 10.79 4.02
CA PHE A 253 -2.20 10.39 3.67
C PHE A 253 -1.99 8.87 3.70
N LEU A 254 -2.55 8.19 4.72
CA LEU A 254 -2.47 6.76 4.92
C LEU A 254 -3.20 5.99 3.82
N HIS A 255 -4.45 6.35 3.55
CA HIS A 255 -5.31 5.62 2.62
C HIS A 255 -5.21 6.06 1.16
N ARG A 256 -4.50 7.16 0.85
CA ARG A 256 -4.47 7.76 -0.51
C ARG A 256 -5.88 7.89 -1.11
N ALA A 257 -6.86 8.16 -0.25
CA ALA A 257 -8.28 8.30 -0.58
C ALA A 257 -8.57 9.57 -1.41
N ASP A 258 -7.54 10.37 -1.68
CA ASP A 258 -7.57 11.59 -2.48
C ASP A 258 -7.69 11.33 -4.01
N ARG A 259 -7.57 10.08 -4.47
CA ARG A 259 -7.55 9.76 -5.91
C ARG A 259 -8.90 9.35 -6.51
N LEU A 260 -9.87 9.00 -5.68
CA LEU A 260 -11.23 8.67 -6.14
C LEU A 260 -12.12 9.92 -6.07
N PRO A 261 -13.03 10.14 -7.04
CA PRO A 261 -14.05 11.17 -6.93
C PRO A 261 -14.87 10.98 -5.64
N ARG A 262 -14.96 12.03 -4.80
CA ARG A 262 -15.76 12.01 -3.56
C ARG A 262 -17.26 12.11 -3.81
N ASP A 263 -17.64 12.70 -4.95
CA ASP A 263 -19.03 12.83 -5.39
C ASP A 263 -19.63 11.44 -5.69
N PRO A 264 -20.58 10.94 -4.88
CA PRO A 264 -21.14 9.60 -5.01
C PRO A 264 -21.91 9.40 -6.33
N ASP A 265 -22.37 10.46 -6.99
CA ASP A 265 -23.09 10.35 -8.26
C ASP A 265 -22.14 10.31 -9.46
N LYS A 266 -20.84 10.53 -9.22
CA LYS A 266 -19.87 10.61 -10.30
C LYS A 266 -19.48 9.23 -10.81
N LYS A 267 -19.85 8.93 -12.06
CA LYS A 267 -19.45 7.72 -12.78
C LYS A 267 -17.93 7.62 -12.94
N ILE A 268 -17.40 6.43 -12.75
CA ILE A 268 -15.97 6.13 -12.77
C ILE A 268 -15.70 5.00 -13.76
N LEU A 269 -14.79 5.24 -14.69
CA LEU A 269 -14.21 4.22 -15.56
C LEU A 269 -12.78 3.93 -15.12
N PHE A 270 -12.58 2.80 -14.44
CA PHE A 270 -11.27 2.31 -14.11
C PHE A 270 -10.61 1.69 -15.33
N ILE A 271 -9.34 2.03 -15.54
CA ILE A 271 -8.55 1.50 -16.65
C ILE A 271 -7.34 0.81 -16.07
N GLY A 272 -7.26 -0.51 -16.30
CA GLY A 272 -6.17 -1.35 -15.84
C GLY A 272 -5.34 -1.92 -16.99
N TYR A 273 -4.46 -2.85 -16.63
CA TYR A 273 -3.77 -3.74 -17.55
C TYR A 273 -4.02 -5.19 -17.15
N HIS A 274 -3.91 -6.08 -18.13
CA HIS A 274 -3.94 -7.50 -17.98
C HIS A 274 -2.54 -8.03 -17.70
N SER A 275 -2.42 -8.78 -16.62
CA SER A 275 -1.36 -9.74 -16.43
C SER A 275 -1.50 -10.95 -17.35
N ASN A 276 -0.49 -11.82 -17.35
CA ASN A 276 -0.57 -13.10 -18.04
C ASN A 276 -1.47 -14.12 -17.32
N HIS A 277 -2.17 -13.70 -16.26
CA HIS A 277 -3.14 -14.46 -15.50
C HIS A 277 -4.40 -13.66 -15.19
N ASN A 278 -5.43 -14.30 -14.62
CA ASN A 278 -6.74 -13.67 -14.35
C ASN A 278 -6.93 -13.13 -12.93
N TRP A 279 -5.97 -13.39 -12.04
CA TRP A 279 -6.02 -12.89 -10.67
C TRP A 279 -5.93 -11.37 -10.59
N ASP A 280 -5.42 -10.71 -11.62
CA ASP A 280 -5.42 -9.26 -11.75
C ASP A 280 -6.81 -8.64 -11.76
N ILE A 281 -7.73 -9.18 -12.56
CA ILE A 281 -9.11 -8.70 -12.66
C ILE A 281 -9.80 -8.91 -11.31
N MET A 282 -9.60 -10.07 -10.68
CA MET A 282 -10.21 -10.38 -9.38
C MET A 282 -9.68 -9.46 -8.28
N MET A 283 -8.36 -9.36 -8.14
CA MET A 283 -7.73 -8.51 -7.13
C MET A 283 -8.01 -7.03 -7.36
N MET A 284 -8.08 -6.60 -8.63
CA MET A 284 -8.45 -5.23 -8.97
C MET A 284 -9.91 -4.95 -8.63
N GLY A 285 -10.82 -5.84 -8.99
CA GLY A 285 -12.24 -5.71 -8.66
C GLY A 285 -12.48 -5.66 -7.15
N MET A 286 -11.86 -6.56 -6.39
CA MET A 286 -11.94 -6.57 -4.92
C MET A 286 -11.31 -5.32 -4.30
N GLY A 287 -10.12 -4.91 -4.76
CA GLY A 287 -9.47 -3.71 -4.25
C GLY A 287 -10.25 -2.42 -4.56
N ILE A 288 -10.92 -2.36 -5.71
CA ILE A 288 -11.85 -1.25 -6.03
C ILE A 288 -13.09 -1.32 -5.15
N LYS A 289 -13.65 -2.51 -4.90
CA LYS A 289 -14.78 -2.69 -3.98
C LYS A 289 -14.44 -2.21 -2.58
N ASP A 290 -13.28 -2.54 -2.07
CA ASP A 290 -12.86 -2.09 -0.73
C ASP A 290 -12.64 -0.58 -0.70
N ALA A 291 -12.18 0.02 -1.81
CA ALA A 291 -11.96 1.46 -1.90
C ALA A 291 -13.25 2.29 -2.11
N LEU A 292 -14.26 1.74 -2.77
CA LEU A 292 -15.52 2.44 -3.08
C LEU A 292 -16.72 1.99 -2.23
N GLY A 293 -16.65 0.83 -1.61
CA GLY A 293 -17.79 0.17 -0.95
C GLY A 293 -18.73 -0.58 -1.92
N GLU A 294 -18.47 -0.58 -3.22
CA GLU A 294 -19.32 -1.20 -4.26
C GLU A 294 -18.50 -2.00 -5.28
N VAL A 295 -19.07 -3.10 -5.79
CA VAL A 295 -18.39 -3.94 -6.79
C VAL A 295 -18.38 -3.23 -8.15
N PRO A 296 -17.22 -3.06 -8.82
CA PRO A 296 -17.19 -2.51 -10.16
C PRO A 296 -17.69 -3.52 -11.20
N ILE A 297 -18.31 -3.01 -12.26
CA ILE A 297 -18.74 -3.82 -13.41
C ILE A 297 -17.56 -4.10 -14.34
N GLY A 298 -17.22 -5.37 -14.54
CA GLY A 298 -16.14 -5.80 -15.43
C GLY A 298 -16.56 -5.82 -16.90
N LEU A 299 -15.88 -5.08 -17.77
CA LEU A 299 -16.13 -5.07 -19.21
C LEU A 299 -15.24 -6.12 -19.92
N ILE A 300 -15.81 -7.28 -20.23
CA ILE A 300 -15.07 -8.46 -20.74
C ILE A 300 -15.40 -8.77 -22.20
N HIS A 301 -14.44 -9.31 -22.95
CA HIS A 301 -14.66 -9.74 -24.33
C HIS A 301 -15.88 -10.68 -24.47
N ARG A 302 -16.78 -10.38 -25.41
CA ARG A 302 -18.07 -11.10 -25.59
C ARG A 302 -17.94 -12.62 -25.72
N GLY A 303 -16.92 -13.09 -26.44
CA GLY A 303 -16.69 -14.52 -26.63
C GLY A 303 -16.29 -15.22 -25.33
N ILE A 304 -15.55 -14.51 -24.46
CA ILE A 304 -15.16 -15.03 -23.16
C ILE A 304 -16.37 -15.15 -22.24
N ILE A 305 -17.24 -14.13 -22.20
CA ILE A 305 -18.52 -14.17 -21.45
C ILE A 305 -19.42 -15.31 -21.95
N ALA A 306 -19.50 -15.53 -23.28
CA ALA A 306 -20.31 -16.59 -23.85
C ALA A 306 -19.82 -17.99 -23.43
N CYS A 307 -18.51 -18.22 -23.42
CA CYS A 307 -17.92 -19.50 -23.02
C CYS A 307 -17.85 -19.68 -21.49
N HIS A 308 -17.93 -18.60 -20.71
CA HIS A 308 -17.78 -18.60 -19.26
C HIS A 308 -18.90 -17.79 -18.59
N PRO A 309 -20.15 -18.29 -18.63
CA PRO A 309 -21.31 -17.54 -18.14
C PRO A 309 -21.24 -17.19 -16.64
N TRP A 310 -20.47 -17.96 -15.86
CA TRP A 310 -20.22 -17.69 -14.44
C TRP A 310 -19.55 -16.33 -14.18
N LEU A 311 -18.86 -15.74 -15.17
CA LEU A 311 -18.33 -14.38 -15.07
C LEU A 311 -19.42 -13.33 -14.79
N ARG A 312 -20.66 -13.57 -15.23
CA ARG A 312 -21.81 -12.71 -14.93
C ARG A 312 -22.12 -12.67 -13.43
N TRP A 313 -21.89 -13.76 -12.72
CA TRP A 313 -22.07 -13.81 -11.26
C TRP A 313 -21.03 -12.98 -10.50
N MET A 314 -19.91 -12.66 -11.16
CA MET A 314 -18.90 -11.73 -10.64
C MET A 314 -19.14 -10.27 -11.09
N GLY A 315 -20.31 -9.95 -11.65
CA GLY A 315 -20.62 -8.60 -12.12
C GLY A 315 -19.96 -8.23 -13.45
N CYS A 316 -19.51 -9.21 -14.24
CA CYS A 316 -18.94 -8.95 -15.56
C CYS A 316 -20.01 -8.98 -16.66
N ILE A 317 -19.90 -8.08 -17.63
CA ILE A 317 -20.79 -7.96 -18.80
C ILE A 317 -19.97 -7.90 -20.09
N PRO A 318 -20.58 -8.09 -21.27
CA PRO A 318 -19.88 -7.87 -22.53
C PRO A 318 -19.32 -6.44 -22.60
N GLY A 319 -18.06 -6.30 -23.01
CA GLY A 319 -17.34 -5.04 -23.00
C GLY A 319 -17.67 -4.12 -24.18
N THR A 320 -18.96 -3.91 -24.46
CA THR A 320 -19.41 -2.93 -25.45
C THR A 320 -19.73 -1.59 -24.79
N ARG A 321 -19.72 -0.50 -25.58
CA ARG A 321 -20.13 0.82 -25.07
C ARG A 321 -21.59 0.84 -24.61
N ALA A 322 -22.47 0.20 -25.37
CA ALA A 322 -23.89 0.13 -25.04
C ALA A 322 -24.13 -0.59 -23.71
N ASP A 323 -23.46 -1.71 -23.47
CA ASP A 323 -23.56 -2.47 -22.21
C ASP A 323 -23.05 -1.65 -21.01
N ALA A 324 -21.93 -0.94 -21.18
CA ALA A 324 -21.40 -0.08 -20.12
C ALA A 324 -22.31 1.12 -19.81
N LEU A 325 -22.89 1.76 -20.83
CA LEU A 325 -23.87 2.84 -20.66
C LEU A 325 -25.15 2.34 -19.98
N ALA A 326 -25.62 1.15 -20.34
CA ALA A 326 -26.75 0.51 -19.69
C ALA A 326 -26.46 0.22 -18.21
N ALA A 327 -25.24 -0.25 -17.88
CA ALA A 327 -24.83 -0.44 -16.49
C ALA A 327 -24.84 0.88 -15.71
N TYR A 328 -24.31 1.96 -16.28
CA TYR A 328 -24.38 3.29 -15.67
C TYR A 328 -25.82 3.79 -15.49
N ALA A 329 -26.70 3.54 -16.46
CA ALA A 329 -28.12 3.91 -16.38
C ALA A 329 -28.87 3.09 -15.32
N ALA A 330 -28.45 1.85 -15.06
CA ALA A 330 -28.99 0.99 -14.01
C ALA A 330 -28.50 1.37 -12.59
N GLY A 331 -27.71 2.44 -12.45
CA GLY A 331 -27.23 2.95 -11.17
C GLY A 331 -25.86 2.43 -10.74
N HIS A 332 -25.19 1.59 -11.56
CA HIS A 332 -23.80 1.24 -11.27
C HIS A 332 -22.92 2.47 -11.51
N ARG A 333 -22.12 2.85 -10.52
CA ARG A 333 -21.24 4.02 -10.66
C ARG A 333 -19.86 3.66 -11.22
N ALA A 334 -19.38 2.44 -11.02
CA ALA A 334 -18.03 2.02 -11.40
C ALA A 334 -18.01 0.91 -12.47
N CYS A 335 -17.28 1.14 -13.55
CA CYS A 335 -16.92 0.12 -14.54
C CYS A 335 -15.40 -0.04 -14.61
N VAL A 336 -14.92 -1.24 -14.95
CA VAL A 336 -13.49 -1.56 -15.16
C VAL A 336 -13.29 -2.06 -16.59
N VAL A 337 -12.29 -1.50 -17.26
CA VAL A 337 -11.85 -1.96 -18.59
C VAL A 337 -10.34 -2.13 -18.62
N ILE A 338 -9.89 -3.16 -19.35
CA ILE A 338 -8.48 -3.37 -19.65
C ILE A 338 -8.30 -3.14 -21.16
N PRO A 339 -7.71 -2.01 -21.59
CA PRO A 339 -7.69 -1.63 -23.00
C PRO A 339 -7.05 -2.68 -23.90
N GLY A 340 -5.91 -3.27 -23.52
CA GLY A 340 -5.26 -4.33 -24.32
C GLY A 340 -6.10 -5.60 -24.43
N GLY A 341 -6.96 -5.85 -23.44
CA GLY A 341 -7.92 -6.95 -23.43
C GLY A 341 -7.24 -8.32 -23.56
N ALA A 342 -7.88 -9.22 -24.32
CA ALA A 342 -7.37 -10.58 -24.51
C ALA A 342 -6.02 -10.63 -25.26
N GLU A 343 -5.70 -9.65 -26.10
CA GLU A 343 -4.40 -9.61 -26.80
C GLU A 343 -3.24 -9.48 -25.80
N GLU A 344 -3.40 -8.58 -24.84
CA GLU A 344 -2.43 -8.33 -23.76
C GLU A 344 -2.31 -9.53 -22.82
N ALA A 345 -3.43 -10.16 -22.48
CA ALA A 345 -3.50 -11.33 -21.61
C ALA A 345 -2.69 -12.53 -22.14
N VAL A 346 -2.73 -12.74 -23.45
CA VAL A 346 -2.07 -13.86 -24.14
C VAL A 346 -0.71 -13.51 -24.74
N ALA A 347 -0.21 -12.29 -24.52
CA ALA A 347 1.06 -11.79 -25.06
C ALA A 347 2.31 -12.43 -24.40
N GLY A 348 2.12 -13.23 -23.36
CA GLY A 348 3.19 -13.95 -22.68
C GLY A 348 4.02 -13.09 -21.71
N PHE A 349 4.91 -13.74 -20.96
CA PHE A 349 5.66 -13.10 -19.87
C PHE A 349 6.66 -12.03 -20.34
N GLU A 350 7.07 -12.03 -21.61
CA GLU A 350 7.97 -11.01 -22.20
C GLU A 350 7.27 -9.64 -22.37
N ASN A 351 5.94 -9.63 -22.31
CA ASN A 351 5.11 -8.44 -22.36
C ASN A 351 4.54 -8.06 -20.99
N ALA A 352 5.11 -8.63 -19.92
CA ALA A 352 4.78 -8.22 -18.56
C ALA A 352 4.93 -6.70 -18.38
N TYR A 353 3.96 -6.09 -17.69
CA TYR A 353 3.93 -4.65 -17.41
C TYR A 353 3.94 -3.76 -18.65
N LYS A 354 3.33 -4.22 -19.75
CA LYS A 354 3.03 -3.40 -20.92
C LYS A 354 1.53 -3.34 -21.11
N VAL A 355 1.08 -2.21 -21.65
CA VAL A 355 -0.31 -2.04 -22.08
C VAL A 355 -0.36 -1.87 -23.58
N ASP A 356 -1.17 -2.68 -24.24
CA ASP A 356 -1.34 -2.66 -25.68
C ASP A 356 -2.41 -1.62 -26.07
N TRP A 357 -1.96 -0.39 -26.30
CA TRP A 357 -2.83 0.73 -26.71
C TRP A 357 -3.25 0.68 -28.19
N LYS A 358 -2.72 -0.27 -28.95
CA LYS A 358 -3.09 -0.56 -30.34
C LYS A 358 -3.47 -2.03 -30.46
N SER A 359 -4.44 -2.34 -31.31
CA SER A 359 -4.73 -3.73 -31.66
C SER A 359 -3.65 -4.32 -32.56
N THR A 360 -3.65 -5.65 -32.69
CA THR A 360 -2.85 -6.37 -33.70
C THR A 360 -3.07 -5.87 -35.13
N SER A 361 -4.24 -5.33 -35.45
CA SER A 361 -4.56 -4.67 -36.73
C SER A 361 -4.06 -3.23 -36.85
N GLY A 362 -3.32 -2.72 -35.86
CA GLY A 362 -2.75 -1.36 -35.84
C GLY A 362 -3.72 -0.25 -35.42
N ARG A 363 -4.98 -0.57 -35.12
CA ARG A 363 -6.00 0.41 -34.72
C ARG A 363 -5.75 0.87 -33.28
N ALA A 364 -5.77 2.19 -33.07
CA ALA A 364 -5.71 2.74 -31.72
C ALA A 364 -6.95 2.34 -30.91
N ARG A 365 -6.75 1.97 -29.64
CA ARG A 365 -7.83 1.55 -28.74
C ARG A 365 -8.44 2.77 -28.06
N THR A 366 -9.39 3.43 -28.71
CA THR A 366 -10.06 4.67 -28.22
C THR A 366 -11.41 4.44 -27.56
N GLY A 367 -11.98 3.24 -27.66
CA GLY A 367 -13.36 2.96 -27.21
C GLY A 367 -13.63 3.27 -25.73
N PHE A 368 -12.63 3.12 -24.86
CA PHE A 368 -12.77 3.51 -23.45
C PHE A 368 -12.92 5.03 -23.27
N ALA A 369 -12.24 5.83 -24.11
CA ALA A 369 -12.29 7.28 -24.05
C ALA A 369 -13.60 7.79 -24.63
N GLU A 370 -14.09 7.16 -25.70
CA GLU A 370 -15.42 7.39 -26.24
C GLU A 370 -16.50 7.13 -25.18
N LEU A 371 -16.44 5.97 -24.50
CA LEU A 371 -17.33 5.63 -23.40
C LEU A 371 -17.26 6.67 -22.27
N ALA A 372 -16.06 7.07 -21.85
CA ALA A 372 -15.90 8.02 -20.76
C ALA A 372 -16.48 9.40 -21.10
N ILE A 373 -16.32 9.86 -22.35
CA ILE A 373 -16.90 11.12 -22.82
C ILE A 373 -18.43 11.02 -22.85
N GLU A 374 -18.97 9.96 -23.44
CA GLU A 374 -20.41 9.76 -23.61
C GLU A 374 -21.14 9.59 -22.27
N ALA A 375 -20.51 8.89 -21.31
CA ALA A 375 -21.07 8.70 -19.98
C ALA A 375 -20.83 9.88 -19.02
N ASP A 376 -20.05 10.90 -19.41
CA ASP A 376 -19.45 11.89 -18.50
C ASP A 376 -18.77 11.22 -17.28
N ALA A 377 -18.03 10.14 -17.56
CA ALA A 377 -17.31 9.38 -16.54
C ALA A 377 -15.88 9.92 -16.35
N VAL A 378 -15.42 9.85 -15.11
CA VAL A 378 -14.01 10.12 -14.78
C VAL A 378 -13.20 8.86 -15.05
N VAL A 379 -12.10 8.99 -15.78
CA VAL A 379 -11.16 7.89 -16.01
C VAL A 379 -10.15 7.82 -14.87
N VAL A 380 -10.03 6.68 -14.21
CA VAL A 380 -9.03 6.44 -13.16
C VAL A 380 -8.09 5.31 -13.59
N PRO A 381 -6.81 5.60 -13.91
CA PRO A 381 -5.81 4.58 -14.16
C PRO A 381 -5.64 3.68 -12.92
N VAL A 382 -5.46 2.38 -13.09
CA VAL A 382 -5.22 1.43 -12.00
C VAL A 382 -4.04 0.55 -12.37
N VAL A 383 -3.04 0.51 -11.50
CA VAL A 383 -1.89 -0.39 -11.64
C VAL A 383 -1.77 -1.25 -10.41
N VAL A 384 -1.71 -2.56 -10.59
CA VAL A 384 -1.36 -3.46 -9.50
C VAL A 384 0.15 -3.71 -9.56
N GLN A 385 0.84 -3.36 -8.47
CA GLN A 385 2.26 -3.63 -8.32
C GLN A 385 2.50 -5.12 -8.05
N ASN A 386 3.58 -5.68 -8.62
CA ASN A 386 3.96 -7.10 -8.50
C ASN A 386 2.90 -8.10 -8.99
N LEU A 387 1.98 -7.63 -9.85
CA LEU A 387 0.84 -8.42 -10.27
C LEU A 387 1.29 -9.67 -11.03
N GLN A 388 2.25 -9.54 -11.93
CA GLN A 388 2.72 -10.64 -12.79
C GLN A 388 3.43 -11.75 -12.01
N GLU A 389 4.00 -11.42 -10.85
CA GLU A 389 4.70 -12.37 -9.99
C GLU A 389 3.76 -13.08 -9.01
N MET A 390 2.46 -12.71 -8.96
CA MET A 390 1.50 -13.31 -8.03
C MET A 390 1.19 -14.76 -8.33
N CYS A 391 1.37 -15.18 -9.57
CA CYS A 391 0.99 -16.51 -10.01
C CYS A 391 2.02 -17.08 -10.96
N PHE A 392 2.30 -18.36 -10.79
CA PHE A 392 3.09 -19.14 -11.72
C PHE A 392 2.23 -20.19 -12.40
N ASN A 393 2.17 -20.16 -13.73
CA ASN A 393 1.48 -21.20 -14.50
C ASN A 393 2.51 -22.15 -15.13
N PRO A 394 2.66 -23.39 -14.59
CA PRO A 394 3.66 -24.34 -15.10
C PRO A 394 3.35 -24.79 -16.53
N ILE A 395 2.08 -24.87 -16.93
CA ILE A 395 1.69 -25.29 -18.29
C ILE A 395 2.16 -24.26 -19.31
N PHE A 396 1.85 -22.97 -19.09
CA PHE A 396 2.30 -21.93 -20.02
C PHE A 396 3.80 -21.70 -19.98
N TYR A 397 4.43 -21.88 -18.82
CA TYR A 397 5.89 -21.89 -18.75
C TYR A 397 6.47 -22.99 -19.65
N LEU A 398 5.99 -24.23 -19.53
CA LEU A 398 6.40 -25.36 -20.35
C LEU A 398 6.14 -25.11 -21.84
N CYS A 399 4.93 -24.67 -22.23
CA CYS A 399 4.62 -24.35 -23.61
C CYS A 399 5.55 -23.29 -24.22
N ASN A 400 5.99 -22.32 -23.41
CA ASN A 400 6.91 -21.29 -23.87
C ASN A 400 8.35 -21.82 -24.02
N VAL A 401 8.87 -22.56 -23.04
CA VAL A 401 10.26 -23.06 -23.10
C VAL A 401 10.44 -24.18 -24.13
N THR A 402 9.40 -24.95 -24.44
CA THR A 402 9.43 -25.98 -25.49
C THR A 402 9.11 -25.43 -26.88
N GLY A 403 8.74 -24.14 -27.00
CA GLY A 403 8.40 -23.52 -28.27
C GLY A 403 7.01 -23.86 -28.82
N ILE A 404 6.19 -24.61 -28.07
CA ILE A 404 4.79 -24.91 -28.44
C ILE A 404 4.00 -23.62 -28.67
N SER A 405 4.23 -22.57 -27.86
CA SER A 405 3.55 -21.28 -28.06
C SER A 405 3.85 -20.66 -29.41
N ARG A 406 5.11 -20.73 -29.88
CA ARG A 406 5.51 -20.26 -31.22
C ARG A 406 4.87 -21.10 -32.33
N GLY A 407 4.79 -22.42 -32.13
CA GLY A 407 4.08 -23.31 -33.05
C GLY A 407 2.59 -22.97 -33.14
N TYR A 408 1.96 -22.65 -32.02
CA TYR A 408 0.56 -22.23 -31.98
C TYR A 408 0.35 -20.88 -32.70
N ASP A 409 1.30 -19.94 -32.59
CA ASP A 409 1.23 -18.66 -33.31
C ASP A 409 1.24 -18.84 -34.84
N VAL A 410 1.82 -19.93 -35.36
CA VAL A 410 1.71 -20.28 -36.80
C VAL A 410 0.28 -20.68 -37.16
N LEU A 411 -0.39 -21.46 -36.31
CA LEU A 411 -1.79 -21.87 -36.52
C LEU A 411 -2.73 -20.66 -36.56
N MET A 412 -2.47 -19.66 -35.72
CA MET A 412 -3.26 -18.41 -35.70
C MET A 412 -3.10 -17.55 -36.95
N ARG A 413 -2.09 -17.81 -37.79
CA ARG A 413 -1.87 -17.09 -39.06
C ARG A 413 -2.49 -17.80 -40.26
N LEU A 414 -3.13 -18.95 -40.06
CA LEU A 414 -3.75 -19.70 -41.15
C LEU A 414 -4.92 -18.92 -41.78
N PRO A 415 -5.06 -18.96 -43.12
CA PRO A 415 -6.09 -18.21 -43.85
C PRO A 415 -7.50 -18.79 -43.65
N TYR A 416 -8.49 -18.22 -44.35
CA TYR A 416 -9.87 -18.71 -44.43
C TYR A 416 -10.61 -18.78 -43.09
N GLY A 417 -10.25 -17.91 -42.14
CA GLY A 417 -10.87 -17.87 -40.81
C GLY A 417 -10.36 -18.93 -39.83
N ILE A 418 -9.49 -19.86 -40.26
CA ILE A 418 -8.90 -20.88 -39.40
C ILE A 418 -8.05 -20.23 -38.30
N GLY A 419 -7.22 -19.25 -38.67
CA GLY A 419 -6.43 -18.50 -37.70
C GLY A 419 -7.29 -17.79 -36.65
N TRP A 420 -8.46 -17.27 -37.05
CA TRP A 420 -9.42 -16.65 -36.14
C TRP A 420 -10.04 -17.66 -35.17
N LEU A 421 -10.36 -18.88 -35.63
CA LEU A 421 -10.83 -19.96 -34.76
C LEU A 421 -9.77 -20.31 -33.71
N PHE A 422 -8.51 -20.49 -34.11
CA PHE A 422 -7.40 -20.73 -33.16
C PHE A 422 -7.19 -19.55 -32.21
N TRP A 423 -7.41 -18.31 -32.66
CA TRP A 423 -7.39 -17.15 -31.76
C TRP A 423 -8.46 -17.23 -30.67
N GLN A 424 -9.71 -17.57 -31.03
CA GLN A 424 -10.78 -17.75 -30.04
C GLN A 424 -10.46 -18.90 -29.08
N LEU A 425 -9.96 -20.02 -29.62
CA LEU A 425 -9.57 -21.18 -28.84
C LEU A 425 -8.44 -20.83 -27.85
N LYS A 426 -7.42 -20.07 -28.28
CA LYS A 426 -6.35 -19.56 -27.41
C LYS A 426 -6.91 -18.75 -26.25
N GLY A 427 -7.83 -17.83 -26.51
CA GLY A 427 -8.45 -16.99 -25.47
C GLY A 427 -9.23 -17.82 -24.43
N VAL A 428 -10.03 -18.79 -24.89
CA VAL A 428 -10.81 -19.68 -24.01
C VAL A 428 -9.90 -20.59 -23.20
N LEU A 429 -8.95 -21.28 -23.85
CA LEU A 429 -8.00 -22.16 -23.18
C LEU A 429 -7.12 -21.38 -22.20
N TRP A 430 -6.71 -20.17 -22.57
CA TRP A 430 -5.94 -19.31 -21.68
C TRP A 430 -6.73 -19.00 -20.40
N LEU A 431 -7.98 -18.55 -20.48
CA LEU A 431 -8.77 -18.26 -19.28
C LEU A 431 -8.92 -19.51 -18.40
N THR A 432 -9.38 -20.61 -18.99
CA THR A 432 -9.66 -21.86 -18.27
C THR A 432 -8.41 -22.42 -17.58
N LEU A 433 -7.33 -22.60 -18.33
CA LEU A 433 -6.10 -23.18 -17.80
C LEU A 433 -5.42 -22.22 -16.83
N ASN A 434 -5.49 -20.92 -17.07
CA ASN A 434 -4.87 -19.95 -16.17
C ASN A 434 -5.58 -19.88 -14.81
N CYS A 435 -6.91 -19.82 -14.79
CA CYS A 435 -7.67 -19.78 -13.54
C CYS A 435 -7.48 -21.07 -12.72
N GLY A 436 -7.40 -22.23 -13.38
CA GLY A 436 -7.38 -23.53 -12.69
C GLY A 436 -5.99 -24.07 -12.32
N THR A 437 -4.93 -23.66 -13.04
CA THR A 437 -3.60 -24.29 -12.89
C THR A 437 -2.49 -23.33 -12.44
N SER A 438 -2.84 -22.07 -12.18
CA SER A 438 -1.88 -21.10 -11.64
C SER A 438 -1.61 -21.37 -10.16
N ILE A 439 -0.33 -21.50 -9.83
CA ILE A 439 0.17 -21.65 -8.46
C ILE A 439 0.37 -20.25 -7.88
N PRO A 440 -0.35 -19.87 -6.81
CA PRO A 440 -0.15 -18.58 -6.17
C PRO A 440 1.24 -18.51 -5.55
N LEU A 441 1.90 -17.38 -5.72
CA LEU A 441 3.22 -17.12 -5.16
C LEU A 441 3.13 -15.99 -4.14
N PRO A 442 3.86 -16.10 -3.00
CA PRO A 442 3.85 -15.07 -1.97
C PRO A 442 4.56 -13.80 -2.49
N VAL A 443 3.74 -12.85 -2.90
CA VAL A 443 4.16 -11.48 -3.26
C VAL A 443 3.15 -10.50 -2.67
N ARG A 444 3.63 -9.31 -2.30
CA ARG A 444 2.71 -8.22 -1.98
C ARG A 444 2.22 -7.60 -3.28
N ALA A 445 0.97 -7.83 -3.62
CA ALA A 445 0.27 -7.08 -4.63
C ALA A 445 -0.24 -5.76 -4.04
N THR A 446 -0.07 -4.64 -4.74
CA THR A 446 -0.60 -3.35 -4.27
C THR A 446 -1.32 -2.64 -5.40
N LEU A 447 -2.63 -2.46 -5.23
CA LEU A 447 -3.43 -1.67 -6.15
C LEU A 447 -3.13 -0.18 -5.96
N GLN A 448 -2.69 0.47 -7.04
CA GLN A 448 -2.38 1.88 -7.08
C GLN A 448 -3.35 2.57 -8.04
N LEU A 449 -4.15 3.48 -7.49
CA LEU A 449 -5.01 4.35 -8.27
C LEU A 449 -4.19 5.53 -8.82
N GLY A 450 -4.40 5.89 -10.08
CA GLY A 450 -3.84 7.06 -10.72
C GLY A 450 -4.68 8.32 -10.44
N PRO A 451 -4.25 9.49 -10.95
CA PRO A 451 -5.08 10.67 -10.88
C PRO A 451 -6.37 10.47 -11.69
N ALA A 452 -7.48 10.99 -11.17
CA ALA A 452 -8.73 11.14 -11.89
C ALA A 452 -8.56 12.03 -13.13
N LEU A 453 -8.94 11.53 -14.31
CA LEU A 453 -8.82 12.22 -15.59
C LEU A 453 -10.21 12.47 -16.19
N ARG A 454 -10.50 13.74 -16.46
CA ARG A 454 -11.70 14.16 -17.21
C ARG A 454 -11.30 14.64 -18.60
N GLN A 455 -12.19 14.47 -19.57
CA GLN A 455 -12.05 15.09 -20.88
C GLN A 455 -11.97 16.63 -20.71
N LYS A 456 -11.09 17.28 -21.47
CA LYS A 456 -11.08 18.74 -21.59
C LYS A 456 -12.15 19.19 -22.58
N ARG A 457 -12.67 20.41 -22.42
CA ARG A 457 -13.64 20.98 -23.37
C ARG A 457 -13.08 20.92 -24.81
N GLY A 458 -13.81 20.28 -25.72
CA GLY A 458 -13.43 20.11 -27.13
C GLY A 458 -12.34 19.06 -27.41
N GLU A 459 -11.88 18.30 -26.41
CA GLU A 459 -10.88 17.25 -26.62
C GLU A 459 -11.51 16.03 -27.31
N THR A 460 -10.95 15.59 -28.42
CA THR A 460 -11.42 14.37 -29.11
C THR A 460 -11.11 13.12 -28.29
N ALA A 461 -11.88 12.04 -28.50
CA ALA A 461 -11.65 10.77 -27.80
C ALA A 461 -10.23 10.22 -28.01
N ALA A 462 -9.66 10.36 -29.22
CA ALA A 462 -8.29 9.96 -29.51
C ALA A 462 -7.26 10.75 -28.70
N ASN A 463 -7.42 12.08 -28.60
CA ASN A 463 -6.53 12.92 -27.80
C ASN A 463 -6.65 12.61 -26.31
N PHE A 464 -7.89 12.38 -25.84
CA PHE A 464 -8.13 12.00 -24.46
C PHE A 464 -7.49 10.63 -24.15
N ALA A 465 -7.67 9.63 -25.02
CA ALA A 465 -7.06 8.31 -24.88
C ALA A 465 -5.52 8.40 -24.79
N LYS A 466 -4.88 9.19 -25.65
CA LYS A 466 -3.42 9.41 -25.62
C LYS A 466 -2.93 10.12 -24.35
N ARG A 467 -3.77 10.97 -23.75
CA ARG A 467 -3.45 11.60 -22.45
C ARG A 467 -3.57 10.60 -21.31
N VAL A 468 -4.60 9.75 -21.33
CA VAL A 468 -4.78 8.64 -20.38
C VAL A 468 -3.60 7.68 -20.48
N GLU A 469 -3.23 7.24 -21.69
CA GLU A 469 -2.07 6.39 -21.97
C GLU A 469 -0.79 6.94 -21.32
N ARG A 470 -0.46 8.21 -21.54
CA ARG A 470 0.74 8.84 -20.95
C ARG A 470 0.70 8.84 -19.42
N LYS A 471 -0.46 9.14 -18.83
CA LYS A 471 -0.61 9.14 -17.36
C LYS A 471 -0.56 7.74 -16.77
N TYR A 472 -1.14 6.77 -17.47
CA TYR A 472 -1.05 5.37 -17.13
C TYR A 472 0.41 4.87 -17.18
N ALA A 473 1.14 5.17 -18.26
CA ALA A 473 2.55 4.78 -18.40
C ALA A 473 3.43 5.39 -17.29
N GLN A 474 3.19 6.64 -16.91
CA GLN A 474 3.87 7.27 -15.77
C GLN A 474 3.58 6.54 -14.44
N LEU A 475 2.32 6.17 -14.21
CA LEU A 475 1.91 5.41 -13.02
C LEU A 475 2.56 4.01 -13.02
N LEU A 476 2.53 3.33 -14.16
CA LEU A 476 3.08 1.99 -14.32
C LEU A 476 4.59 1.97 -14.10
N ALA A 477 5.33 2.92 -14.68
CA ALA A 477 6.77 3.05 -14.50
C ALA A 477 7.15 3.33 -13.04
N ARG A 478 6.32 4.10 -12.32
CA ARG A 478 6.53 4.36 -10.88
C ARG A 478 6.22 3.13 -10.03
N ALA A 479 5.14 2.41 -10.34
CA ALA A 479 4.69 1.26 -9.56
C ALA A 479 5.56 0.03 -9.79
N ASN A 480 5.97 -0.22 -11.04
CA ASN A 480 6.74 -1.38 -11.48
C ASN A 480 7.99 -0.94 -12.27
N PRO A 481 8.96 -0.28 -11.62
CA PRO A 481 10.16 0.22 -12.29
C PRO A 481 10.95 -0.93 -12.91
N GLY A 482 11.25 -0.82 -14.20
CA GLY A 482 12.01 -1.82 -14.95
C GLY A 482 11.20 -2.97 -15.55
N GLY A 483 9.86 -3.00 -15.34
CA GLY A 483 8.94 -3.91 -16.03
C GLY A 483 9.41 -5.36 -16.06
N LEU A 484 9.85 -5.87 -14.91
CA LEU A 484 10.53 -7.15 -14.84
C LEU A 484 9.56 -8.27 -15.23
N ASN A 485 9.98 -9.18 -16.10
CA ASN A 485 9.25 -10.43 -16.27
C ASN A 485 9.52 -11.35 -15.06
N TYR A 486 8.62 -12.32 -14.88
CA TYR A 486 8.69 -13.35 -13.84
C TYR A 486 10.10 -13.92 -13.61
N SER A 487 10.80 -14.31 -14.68
CA SER A 487 12.12 -14.94 -14.57
C SER A 487 13.23 -13.97 -14.12
N ARG A 488 13.13 -12.69 -14.48
CA ARG A 488 14.06 -11.65 -14.03
C ARG A 488 13.78 -11.24 -12.58
N ALA A 489 12.51 -11.13 -12.19
CA ALA A 489 12.12 -10.87 -10.81
C ALA A 489 12.59 -12.00 -9.87
N LEU A 490 12.39 -13.27 -10.26
CA LEU A 490 12.93 -14.42 -9.54
C LEU A 490 14.46 -14.40 -9.47
N ARG A 491 15.16 -14.15 -10.58
CA ARG A 491 16.63 -14.07 -10.56
C ARG A 491 17.13 -12.97 -9.64
N GLN A 492 16.54 -11.77 -9.65
CA GLN A 492 16.94 -10.70 -8.75
C GLN A 492 16.64 -11.02 -7.28
N ARG A 493 15.59 -11.82 -7.00
CA ARG A 493 15.20 -12.22 -5.65
C ARG A 493 16.07 -13.35 -5.08
N PHE A 494 16.56 -14.26 -5.93
CA PHE A 494 17.26 -15.48 -5.50
C PHE A 494 18.74 -15.53 -5.88
N VAL A 495 19.20 -14.73 -6.85
CA VAL A 495 20.61 -14.62 -7.23
C VAL A 495 21.17 -13.38 -6.54
N ARG A 496 22.00 -13.56 -5.51
CA ARG A 496 22.78 -12.49 -4.89
C ARG A 496 23.40 -11.62 -5.98
N SER A 497 23.18 -10.30 -5.92
CA SER A 497 24.05 -9.36 -6.61
C SER A 497 25.45 -9.54 -6.04
N SER A 498 26.33 -10.24 -6.76
CA SER A 498 27.75 -10.42 -6.42
C SER A 498 28.58 -9.16 -6.72
N LYS A 499 27.97 -7.98 -6.60
CA LYS A 499 28.59 -6.65 -6.72
C LYS A 499 27.85 -5.75 -5.73
N SER A 500 28.46 -5.11 -4.74
CA SER A 500 29.84 -4.62 -4.57
C SER A 500 30.19 -4.51 -3.07
N VAL A 501 31.41 -4.93 -2.71
CA VAL A 501 32.17 -4.44 -1.54
C VAL A 501 32.77 -3.09 -1.90
#